data_AF-A0A1F8L3Q2-F1
#
_entry.id   AF-A0A1F8L3Q2-F1
#
_cell.length_a   1.000
_cell.length_b   1.000
_cell.length_c   1.000
_cell.angle_alpha   90.00
_cell.angle_beta   90.00
_cell.angle_gamma   90.00
#
_symmetry.space_group_name_H-M   'P 1'
#
loop_
_entity.id
_entity.type
_entity.pdbx_description
1 polymer ?
#
loop_
_entity_poly.entity_id
_entity_poly.type
_entity_poly.pdbx_seq_one_letter_code
_entity_poly.pdbx_strand_id
1 'polypeptide(L)'
;MSDSIDRDTFDHLVGLAALELDQQQADYLLRELNNQLKAIRELAAIPLDENVPASLHGVPYASAVSPELRADVWRPHPNPEEIIAQAPATRDGYIVVPDIPHTTLE
;
A
#
# COMPACT_ATOMS: atom_id res chain seq x y z
N MET A 1 -14.20 6.58 -23.57
CA MET A 1 -12.97 6.01 -23.00
C MET A 1 -13.25 4.56 -22.71
N SER A 2 -12.40 3.63 -23.13
CA SER A 2 -12.67 2.21 -22.91
C SER A 2 -12.82 1.96 -21.41
N ASP A 3 -13.98 1.43 -21.03
CA ASP A 3 -14.39 1.10 -19.67
C ASP A 3 -13.58 -0.04 -19.04
N SER A 4 -12.38 -0.29 -19.52
CA SER A 4 -11.49 -1.35 -19.06
C SER A 4 -10.08 -0.81 -19.04
N ILE A 5 -9.31 -1.20 -18.02
CA ILE A 5 -7.86 -1.04 -18.08
C ILE A 5 -7.31 -2.02 -19.11
N ASP A 6 -6.31 -1.56 -19.85
CA ASP A 6 -5.55 -2.40 -20.77
C ASP A 6 -4.44 -3.16 -20.04
N ARG A 7 -3.75 -4.01 -20.79
CA ARG A 7 -2.65 -4.83 -20.28
C ARG A 7 -1.51 -3.97 -19.74
N ASP A 8 -1.13 -2.91 -20.46
CA ASP A 8 -0.02 -2.05 -20.09
C ASP A 8 -0.28 -1.33 -18.76
N THR A 9 -1.50 -0.81 -18.56
CA THR A 9 -1.91 -0.20 -17.29
C THR A 9 -1.91 -1.22 -16.16
N PHE A 10 -2.43 -2.42 -16.40
CA PHE A 10 -2.42 -3.50 -15.41
C PHE A 10 -1.00 -3.92 -15.01
N ASP A 11 -0.11 -4.13 -15.98
CA ASP A 11 1.28 -4.52 -15.71
C ASP A 11 2.02 -3.42 -14.94
N HIS A 12 1.72 -2.15 -15.21
CA HIS A 12 2.24 -1.04 -14.41
C HIS A 12 1.76 -1.08 -12.95
N LEU A 13 0.47 -1.35 -12.71
CA LEU A 13 -0.08 -1.48 -11.36
C LEU A 13 0.52 -2.68 -10.61
N VAL A 14 0.74 -3.80 -11.30
CA VAL A 14 1.42 -4.99 -10.76
C VAL A 14 2.85 -4.64 -10.32
N GLY A 15 3.57 -3.87 -11.14
CA GLY A 15 4.90 -3.37 -10.80
C GLY A 15 4.90 -2.47 -9.58
N LEU A 16 3.95 -1.54 -9.47
CA LEU A 16 3.80 -0.67 -8.29
C LEU A 16 3.48 -1.46 -7.01
N ALA A 17 2.75 -2.55 -7.14
CA ALA A 17 2.40 -3.44 -6.03
C ALA A 17 3.52 -4.44 -5.65
N ALA A 18 4.64 -4.44 -6.38
CA ALA A 18 5.74 -5.39 -6.22
C ALA A 18 5.27 -6.87 -6.26
N LEU A 19 4.33 -7.17 -7.16
CA LEU A 19 3.83 -8.52 -7.39
C LEU A 19 4.54 -9.15 -8.59
N GLU A 20 5.03 -10.37 -8.42
CA GLU A 20 5.49 -11.22 -9.52
C GLU A 20 4.35 -12.17 -9.90
N LEU A 21 3.85 -12.07 -11.13
CA LEU A 21 2.74 -12.87 -11.63
C LEU A 21 3.18 -13.65 -12.86
N ASP A 22 2.77 -14.91 -12.94
CA ASP A 22 2.82 -15.65 -14.20
C ASP A 22 1.73 -15.17 -15.17
N GLN A 23 1.83 -15.59 -16.44
CA GLN A 23 0.91 -15.17 -17.48
C GLN A 23 -0.55 -15.56 -17.18
N GLN A 24 -0.78 -16.74 -16.62
CA GLN A 24 -2.13 -17.23 -16.32
C GLN A 24 -2.76 -16.40 -15.18
N GLN A 25 -1.97 -16.07 -14.16
CA GLN A 25 -2.38 -15.21 -13.06
C GLN A 25 -2.66 -13.78 -13.55
N ALA A 26 -1.78 -13.23 -14.38
CA ALA A 26 -1.95 -11.89 -14.96
C ALA A 26 -3.25 -11.79 -15.78
N ASP A 27 -3.50 -12.76 -16.66
CA ASP A 27 -4.71 -12.77 -17.50
C ASP A 27 -5.99 -12.94 -16.67
N TYR A 28 -5.93 -13.79 -15.63
CA TYR A 28 -7.03 -13.94 -14.68
C TYR A 28 -7.31 -12.64 -13.93
N LEU A 29 -6.29 -12.03 -13.33
CA LEU A 29 -6.45 -10.82 -12.51
C LEU A 29 -6.86 -9.60 -13.35
N LEU A 30 -6.33 -9.45 -14.56
CA LEU A 30 -6.77 -8.39 -15.49
C LEU A 30 -8.27 -8.51 -15.80
N ARG A 31 -8.76 -9.73 -16.03
CA ARG A 31 -10.19 -9.97 -16.25
C ARG A 31 -11.02 -9.61 -15.01
N GLU A 32 -10.61 -10.10 -13.84
CA GLU A 32 -11.37 -9.86 -12.61
C GLU A 32 -11.33 -8.40 -12.17
N LEU A 33 -10.22 -7.69 -12.33
CA LEU A 33 -10.12 -6.28 -12.03
C LEU A 33 -11.05 -5.45 -12.93
N ASN A 34 -11.12 -5.79 -14.22
CA ASN A 34 -12.08 -5.17 -15.13
C ASN A 34 -13.55 -5.50 -14.77
N ASN A 35 -13.82 -6.66 -14.19
CA ASN A 35 -15.16 -6.97 -13.64
C ASN A 35 -15.47 -6.11 -12.40
N GLN A 36 -14.50 -5.96 -11.48
CA GLN A 36 -14.65 -5.13 -10.27
C GLN A 36 -14.85 -3.65 -10.61
N LEU A 37 -14.15 -3.14 -11.63
CA LEU A 37 -14.30 -1.75 -12.08
C LEU A 37 -15.72 -1.42 -12.53
N LYS A 38 -16.48 -2.39 -13.07
CA LYS A 38 -17.90 -2.19 -13.43
C LYS A 38 -18.72 -1.84 -12.18
N ALA A 39 -18.57 -2.60 -11.10
CA ALA A 39 -19.28 -2.35 -9.85
C ALA A 39 -18.87 -1.01 -9.21
N ILE A 40 -17.58 -0.65 -9.27
CA ILE A 40 -17.10 0.64 -8.76
C ILE A 40 -17.73 1.81 -9.54
N ARG A 41 -17.90 1.67 -10.85
CA ARG A 41 -18.55 2.71 -11.67
C ARG A 41 -20.04 2.86 -11.36
N GLU A 42 -20.74 1.77 -11.08
CA GLU A 42 -22.14 1.86 -10.62
C GLU A 42 -22.24 2.67 -9.33
N LEU A 43 -21.30 2.47 -8.38
CA LEU A 43 -21.23 3.28 -7.16
C LEU A 43 -20.88 4.74 -7.45
N ALA A 44 -19.94 5.00 -8.36
CA ALA A 44 -19.52 6.36 -8.73
C ALA A 44 -20.61 7.15 -9.48
N ALA A 45 -21.57 6.47 -10.11
CA ALA A 45 -22.69 7.10 -10.79
C ALA A 45 -23.78 7.61 -9.82
N ILE A 46 -23.71 7.24 -8.54
CA ILE A 46 -24.63 7.73 -7.51
C ILE A 46 -24.35 9.22 -7.29
N PRO A 47 -25.33 10.12 -7.51
CA PRO A 47 -25.13 11.55 -7.29
C PRO A 47 -24.76 11.84 -5.83
N LEU A 48 -23.69 12.60 -5.64
CA LEU A 48 -23.27 13.14 -4.35
C LEU A 48 -23.40 14.65 -4.39
N ASP A 49 -23.85 15.25 -3.29
CA ASP A 49 -23.81 16.71 -3.12
C ASP A 49 -22.34 17.16 -3.06
N GLU A 50 -22.00 18.19 -3.85
CA GLU A 50 -20.64 18.72 -3.98
C GLU A 50 -20.05 19.20 -2.64
N ASN A 51 -20.91 19.49 -1.65
CA ASN A 51 -20.51 19.95 -0.33
C ASN A 51 -20.31 18.81 0.67
N VAL A 52 -20.57 17.55 0.29
CA VAL A 52 -20.35 16.41 1.18
C VAL A 52 -18.84 16.18 1.33
N PRO A 53 -18.28 16.36 2.53
CA PRO A 53 -16.86 16.12 2.75
C PRO A 53 -16.56 14.62 2.71
N ALA A 54 -15.33 14.26 2.37
CA ALA A 54 -14.86 12.88 2.48
C ALA A 54 -14.91 12.41 3.94
N SER A 55 -15.36 11.18 4.17
CA SER A 55 -15.31 10.54 5.49
C SER A 55 -13.90 10.01 5.76
N LEU A 56 -13.09 10.79 6.48
CA LEU A 56 -11.70 10.45 6.81
C LEU A 56 -11.59 9.46 7.97
N HIS A 57 -12.55 9.51 8.89
CA HIS A 57 -12.58 8.70 10.10
C HIS A 57 -14.00 8.18 10.33
N GLY A 58 -14.13 6.94 10.78
CA GLY A 58 -15.43 6.34 11.12
C GLY A 58 -16.06 6.89 12.41
N VAL A 59 -15.32 7.73 13.15
CA VAL A 59 -15.76 8.38 14.40
C VAL A 59 -15.31 9.84 14.43
N PRO A 60 -16.03 10.74 15.12
CA PRO A 60 -15.60 12.11 15.30
C PRO A 60 -14.22 12.18 15.99
N TYR A 61 -13.28 12.91 15.39
CA TYR A 61 -11.95 13.15 15.95
C TYR A 61 -11.85 14.58 16.48
N ALA A 62 -12.70 14.92 17.44
CA ALA A 62 -12.71 16.24 18.09
C ALA A 62 -11.66 16.30 19.22
N SER A 63 -11.14 17.48 19.52
CA SER A 63 -10.13 17.68 20.58
C SER A 63 -10.51 17.10 21.95
N ALA A 64 -11.81 16.94 22.25
CA ALA A 64 -12.27 16.33 23.49
C ALA A 64 -12.10 14.80 23.56
N VAL A 65 -11.95 14.14 22.41
CA VAL A 65 -11.81 12.68 22.28
C VAL A 65 -10.51 12.26 21.59
N SER A 66 -9.75 13.22 21.06
CA SER A 66 -8.43 12.98 20.48
C SER A 66 -7.42 12.64 21.57
N PRO A 67 -6.55 11.63 21.36
CA PRO A 67 -5.44 11.35 22.27
C PRO A 67 -4.46 12.53 22.37
N GLU A 68 -3.81 12.66 23.52
CA GLU A 68 -2.75 13.65 23.72
C GLU A 68 -1.56 13.42 22.80
N LEU A 69 -0.83 14.49 22.52
CA LEU A 69 0.42 14.41 21.77
C LEU A 69 1.44 13.55 22.52
N ARG A 70 2.14 12.68 21.78
CA ARG A 70 3.26 11.91 22.33
C ARG A 70 4.35 12.88 22.81
N ALA A 71 4.70 12.82 24.09
CA ALA A 71 5.80 13.61 24.66
C ALA A 71 7.15 13.24 24.03
N ASP A 72 8.06 14.21 23.95
CA ASP A 72 9.43 14.01 23.45
C ASP A 72 10.34 13.40 24.52
N VAL A 73 10.00 12.18 24.94
CA VAL A 73 10.75 11.41 25.92
C VAL A 73 11.26 10.15 25.23
N TRP A 74 12.57 9.94 25.27
CA TRP A 74 13.19 8.73 24.75
C TRP A 74 12.74 7.50 25.54
N ARG A 75 12.32 6.46 24.82
CA ARG A 75 11.95 5.15 25.37
C ARG A 75 12.78 4.07 24.68
N PRO A 76 13.89 3.59 25.28
CA PRO A 76 14.70 2.55 24.66
C PRO A 76 13.89 1.25 24.52
N HIS A 77 14.07 0.55 23.40
CA HIS A 77 13.52 -0.80 23.25
C HIS A 77 14.31 -1.76 24.15
N PRO A 78 13.64 -2.61 24.96
CA PRO A 78 14.32 -3.43 25.96
C PRO A 78 15.19 -4.54 25.36
N ASN A 79 14.82 -5.06 24.18
CA ASN A 79 15.57 -6.14 23.53
C ASN A 79 15.60 -5.97 22.00
N PRO A 80 16.52 -5.16 21.44
CA PRO A 80 16.63 -4.97 19.98
C PRO A 80 17.04 -6.25 19.24
N GLU A 81 17.71 -7.20 19.90
CA GLU A 81 18.14 -8.46 19.29
C GLU A 81 16.95 -9.35 18.89
N GLU A 82 15.86 -9.32 19.66
CA GLU A 82 14.59 -10.01 19.33
C GLU A 82 13.94 -9.50 18.04
N ILE A 83 14.15 -8.23 17.69
CA ILE A 83 13.65 -7.67 16.43
C ILE A 83 14.48 -8.24 15.27
N ILE A 84 15.80 -8.25 15.41
CA ILE A 84 16.72 -8.77 14.39
C ILE A 84 16.49 -10.27 14.18
N ALA A 85 16.22 -11.03 15.24
CA ALA A 85 15.96 -12.47 15.17
C ALA A 85 14.70 -12.84 14.36
N GLN A 86 13.80 -11.90 14.08
CA GLN A 86 12.61 -12.13 13.24
C GLN A 86 12.91 -12.04 11.74
N ALA A 87 14.07 -11.53 11.35
CA ALA A 87 14.42 -11.38 9.95
C ALA A 87 14.85 -12.71 9.31
N PRO A 88 14.47 -13.00 8.06
CA PRO A 88 14.83 -14.25 7.38
C PRO A 88 16.34 -14.48 7.23
N ALA A 89 17.12 -13.41 7.12
CA ALA A 89 18.57 -13.46 6.99
C ALA A 89 19.22 -12.31 7.75
N THR A 90 20.22 -12.63 8.57
CA THR A 90 20.95 -11.66 9.37
C THR A 90 22.44 -11.93 9.37
N ARG A 91 23.23 -10.88 9.56
CA ARG A 91 24.69 -10.97 9.74
C ARG A 91 25.17 -9.78 10.56
N ASP A 92 25.96 -10.06 11.60
CA ASP A 92 26.58 -9.04 12.46
C ASP A 92 25.59 -8.00 13.04
N GLY A 93 24.36 -8.43 13.34
CA GLY A 93 23.29 -7.55 13.86
C GLY A 93 22.50 -6.78 12.79
N TYR A 94 22.77 -7.01 11.50
CA TYR A 94 22.09 -6.39 10.38
C TYR A 94 21.15 -7.37 9.67
N ILE A 95 20.08 -6.85 9.08
CA ILE A 95 19.21 -7.58 8.15
C ILE A 95 19.91 -7.63 6.79
N VAL A 96 20.06 -8.83 6.24
CA VAL A 96 20.73 -9.02 4.95
C VAL A 96 19.68 -9.04 3.84
N VAL A 97 19.85 -8.17 2.85
CA VAL A 97 19.03 -8.09 1.64
C VAL A 97 19.92 -8.11 0.39
N PRO A 98 19.39 -8.49 -0.79
CA PRO A 98 20.06 -8.27 -2.05
C PRO A 98 20.47 -6.80 -2.22
N ASP A 99 21.59 -6.58 -2.90
CA ASP A 99 22.08 -5.22 -3.14
C ASP A 99 21.09 -4.41 -4.00
N ILE A 100 21.03 -3.10 -3.75
CA ILE A 100 20.15 -2.20 -4.49
C ILE A 100 20.84 -1.85 -5.81
N PRO A 101 20.16 -1.93 -6.96
CA PRO A 101 20.70 -1.45 -8.23
C PRO A 101 21.08 0.03 -8.07
N HIS A 102 22.37 0.32 -8.19
CA HIS A 102 22.90 1.67 -8.12
C HIS A 102 23.64 2.01 -9.42
N THR A 103 23.49 3.26 -9.86
CA THR A 103 24.33 3.80 -10.93
C THR A 103 25.48 4.55 -10.27
N THR A 104 26.72 4.11 -10.51
CA THR A 104 27.91 4.84 -10.05
C THR A 104 28.09 6.06 -10.95
N LEU A 105 28.10 7.26 -10.37
CA LEU A 105 28.40 8.50 -11.08
C LEU A 105 29.92 8.72 -11.02
N GLU A 106 30.58 8.89 -12.17
CA GLU A 106 31.97 9.35 -12.28
C GLU A 106 32.09 10.87 -12.18
#